data_AF-A0A4Y1ZAF4-F1
#
_entry.id   AF-A0A4Y1ZAF4-F1
#
_cell.length_a   1.000
_cell.length_b   1.000
_cell.length_c   1.000
_cell.angle_alpha   90.00
_cell.angle_beta   90.00
_cell.angle_gamma   90.00
#
_symmetry.space_group_name_H-M   'P 1'
#
loop_
_entity.id
_entity.type
_entity.pdbx_description
1 polymer ?
#
loop_
_entity_poly.entity_id
_entity_poly.type
_entity_poly.pdbx_seq_one_letter_code
_entity_poly.pdbx_strand_id
1 'polypeptide(L)'
;MSGAYAAFGNKGIYNQPYAVRKIVKPDGEVIQLNHTRRVAMHDYTAYMVTDMLKDVMTNPQGTGRSANIAGSNMAGKTGTHNIPDDYAKQYGISATQQRHGALASWFVGYNTRLTTAVWTGYEVKNEQKNDKDYGTFLGPTEQQYAKPFSETLWLNLWLVLRISQSQIPLRHWATVNWL
;
A
#
# COMPACT_ATOMS: atom_id res chain seq x y z
N MET A 1 3.31 4.73 5.37
CA MET A 1 2.03 5.17 4.77
C MET A 1 0.82 4.40 5.28
N SER A 2 0.84 3.06 5.34
CA SER A 2 -0.33 2.27 5.74
C SER A 2 -0.93 2.66 7.10
N GLY A 3 -0.13 2.81 8.15
CA GLY A 3 -0.65 3.21 9.48
C GLY A 3 -1.35 4.57 9.51
N ALA A 4 -0.92 5.52 8.67
CA ALA A 4 -1.57 6.83 8.57
C ALA A 4 -2.94 6.72 7.88
N TYR A 5 -3.02 5.99 6.77
CA TYR A 5 -4.28 5.81 6.04
C TYR A 5 -5.28 4.92 6.77
N ALA A 6 -4.80 3.99 7.60
CA ALA A 6 -5.64 3.20 8.49
C ALA A 6 -6.44 4.07 9.47
N ALA A 7 -5.94 5.25 9.84
CA ALA A 7 -6.67 6.17 10.69
C ALA A 7 -7.98 6.65 10.03
N PHE A 8 -8.01 6.85 8.70
CA PHE A 8 -9.22 7.23 7.99
C PHE A 8 -10.28 6.12 8.05
N GLY A 9 -9.90 4.88 7.77
CA GLY A 9 -10.78 3.70 7.88
C GLY A 9 -11.20 3.37 9.32
N ASN A 10 -10.53 3.94 10.33
CA ASN A 10 -10.70 3.67 11.75
C ASN A 10 -11.12 4.93 12.54
N LYS A 11 -12.05 5.73 11.99
CA LYS A 11 -12.69 6.88 12.69
C LYS A 11 -11.68 7.91 13.24
N GLY A 12 -10.56 8.09 12.57
CA GLY A 12 -9.52 9.04 12.94
C GLY A 12 -8.52 8.55 13.99
N ILE A 13 -8.57 7.27 14.36
CA ILE A 13 -7.66 6.69 15.36
C ILE A 13 -6.43 6.09 14.69
N TYR A 14 -5.27 6.67 14.98
CA TYR A 14 -3.98 6.13 14.55
C TYR A 14 -3.51 5.04 15.50
N ASN A 15 -3.18 3.88 14.94
CA ASN A 15 -2.46 2.81 15.62
C ASN A 15 -1.05 2.75 15.04
N GLN A 16 -0.03 2.81 15.90
CA GLN A 16 1.34 2.59 15.48
C GLN A 16 1.46 1.19 14.86
N PRO A 17 1.97 1.02 13.62
CA PRO A 17 2.14 -0.31 13.03
C PRO A 17 3.05 -1.19 13.87
N TYR A 18 2.66 -2.45 14.05
CA TYR A 18 3.43 -3.46 14.77
C TYR A 18 3.24 -4.83 14.14
N ALA A 19 4.27 -5.68 14.22
CA ALA A 19 4.25 -7.03 13.68
C ALA A 19 4.15 -8.11 14.77
N VAL A 20 4.65 -7.82 15.98
CA VAL A 20 4.75 -8.80 17.07
C VAL A 20 3.67 -8.51 18.11
N ARG A 21 2.89 -9.52 18.47
CA ARG A 21 1.87 -9.40 19.53
C ARG A 21 2.44 -9.62 20.93
N LYS A 22 3.26 -10.65 21.09
CA LYS A 22 3.92 -11.04 22.33
C LYS A 22 5.17 -11.85 22.03
N ILE A 23 6.08 -11.89 22.99
CA ILE A 23 7.25 -12.77 22.97
C ILE A 23 7.08 -13.77 24.11
N VAL A 24 7.31 -15.06 23.84
CA VAL A 24 7.32 -16.12 24.87
C VAL A 24 8.75 -16.65 24.97
N LYS A 25 9.35 -16.53 26.16
CA LYS A 25 10.71 -17.00 26.43
C LYS A 25 10.73 -18.51 26.73
N PRO A 26 11.90 -19.16 26.66
CA PRO A 26 12.03 -20.59 26.98
C PRO A 26 11.63 -20.98 28.41
N ASP A 27 11.75 -20.05 29.35
CA ASP A 27 11.32 -20.20 30.75
C ASP A 27 9.81 -20.01 30.96
N GLY A 28 9.06 -19.74 29.89
CA GLY A 28 7.62 -19.50 29.91
C GLY A 28 7.21 -18.04 30.18
N GLU A 29 8.16 -17.12 30.39
CA GLU A 29 7.84 -15.70 30.57
C GLU A 29 7.21 -15.11 29.29
N VAL A 30 6.09 -14.41 29.46
CA VAL A 30 5.39 -13.72 28.36
C VAL A 30 5.65 -12.22 28.44
N ILE A 31 6.36 -11.69 27.45
CA ILE A 31 6.53 -10.24 27.27
C ILE A 31 5.42 -9.74 26.34
N GLN A 32 4.56 -8.88 26.87
CA GLN A 32 3.60 -8.11 26.09
C GLN A 32 4.25 -6.84 25.56
N LEU A 33 4.06 -6.54 24.27
CA LEU A 33 4.57 -5.31 23.66
C LEU A 33 3.50 -4.22 23.73
N ASN A 34 3.88 -3.04 24.20
CA ASN A 34 3.00 -1.87 24.21
C ASN A 34 2.98 -1.21 22.84
N HIS A 35 1.78 -0.87 22.36
CA HIS A 35 1.57 -0.21 21.07
C HIS A 35 0.87 1.13 21.28
N THR A 36 1.40 2.18 20.65
CA THR A 36 0.84 3.52 20.77
C THR A 36 -0.44 3.63 19.96
N ARG A 37 -1.51 4.08 20.62
CA ARG A 37 -2.80 4.44 20.01
C ARG A 37 -3.12 5.88 20.36
N ARG A 38 -3.45 6.69 19.35
CA ARG A 38 -3.84 8.09 19.57
C ARG A 38 -4.94 8.53 18.60
N VAL A 39 -5.79 9.45 19.07
CA VAL A 39 -6.73 10.15 18.18
C VAL A 39 -5.91 11.11 17.33
N ALA A 40 -5.90 10.90 16.01
CA ALA A 40 -5.16 11.72 15.06
C ALA A 40 -6.05 12.78 14.40
N MET A 41 -7.35 12.52 14.30
CA MET A 41 -8.36 13.45 13.78
C MET A 41 -9.74 13.08 14.32
N HIS A 42 -10.70 13.98 14.17
CA HIS A 42 -12.10 13.68 14.45
C HIS A 42 -12.68 12.68 13.44
N ASP A 43 -13.74 11.98 13.86
CA ASP A 43 -14.45 11.01 13.03
C ASP A 43 -15.07 11.64 11.78
N TYR A 44 -15.62 12.85 11.89
CA TYR A 44 -16.16 13.59 10.74
C TYR A 44 -15.07 13.95 9.72
N THR A 45 -13.87 14.31 10.17
CA THR A 45 -12.72 14.54 9.27
C THR A 45 -12.34 13.26 8.55
N ALA A 46 -12.24 12.14 9.29
CA ALA A 46 -11.94 10.84 8.70
C ALA A 46 -12.99 10.42 7.67
N TYR A 47 -14.27 10.67 7.95
CA TYR A 47 -15.37 10.39 7.03
C TYR A 47 -15.29 11.23 5.76
N MET A 48 -15.15 12.56 5.88
CA MET A 48 -15.07 13.46 4.71
C MET A 48 -13.89 13.12 3.81
N VAL A 49 -12.71 12.84 4.38
CA VAL A 49 -11.53 12.44 3.61
C VAL A 49 -11.75 11.08 2.96
N THR A 50 -12.36 10.13 3.67
CA THR A 50 -12.70 8.82 3.09
C THR A 50 -13.63 8.98 1.89
N ASP A 51 -14.63 9.86 1.99
CA ASP A 51 -15.60 10.07 0.91
C ASP A 51 -14.94 10.67 -0.34
N MET A 52 -14.12 11.71 -0.18
CA MET A 52 -13.31 12.26 -1.28
C MET A 52 -12.36 11.23 -1.90
N LEU A 53 -11.81 10.32 -1.09
CA LEU A 53 -10.87 9.30 -1.58
C LEU A 53 -11.57 8.09 -2.23
N LYS A 54 -12.89 7.95 -2.09
CA LYS A 54 -13.66 7.01 -2.93
C LYS A 54 -13.72 7.49 -4.37
N ASP A 55 -13.87 8.80 -4.59
CA ASP A 55 -13.94 9.38 -5.93
C ASP A 55 -12.67 9.16 -6.75
N VAL A 56 -11.51 9.08 -6.10
CA VAL A 56 -10.24 8.69 -6.75
C VAL A 56 -10.36 7.33 -7.44
N MET A 57 -11.22 6.45 -6.94
CA MET A 57 -11.41 5.08 -7.40
C MET A 57 -12.67 4.89 -8.26
N THR A 58 -13.72 5.66 -8.03
CA THR A 58 -15.04 5.48 -8.67
C THR A 58 -15.28 6.47 -9.81
N ASN A 59 -14.72 7.67 -9.76
CA ASN A 59 -14.91 8.68 -10.79
C ASN A 59 -14.26 8.22 -12.12
N PRO A 60 -14.90 8.40 -13.29
CA PRO A 60 -14.29 8.11 -14.59
C PRO A 60 -12.93 8.78 -14.83
N GLN A 61 -12.69 9.95 -14.23
CA GLN A 61 -11.44 10.71 -14.28
C GLN A 61 -10.51 10.43 -13.08
N GLY A 62 -10.90 9.51 -12.19
CA GLY A 62 -10.14 9.15 -11.00
C GLY A 62 -8.85 8.40 -11.33
N THR A 63 -7.76 8.78 -10.67
CA THR A 63 -6.44 8.20 -10.95
C THR A 63 -6.28 6.77 -10.41
N GLY A 64 -7.09 6.35 -9.44
CA GLY A 64 -7.02 5.06 -8.76
C GLY A 64 -7.99 4.01 -9.28
N ARG A 65 -8.65 4.25 -10.41
CA ARG A 65 -9.75 3.41 -10.93
C ARG A 65 -9.38 1.93 -11.13
N SER A 66 -8.15 1.66 -11.56
CA SER A 66 -7.66 0.28 -11.77
C SER A 66 -7.23 -0.44 -10.48
N ALA A 67 -7.50 0.14 -9.31
CA ALA A 67 -7.35 -0.52 -8.01
C ALA A 67 -8.72 -0.79 -7.35
N ASN A 68 -9.82 -0.52 -8.08
CA ASN A 68 -11.17 -0.59 -7.55
C ASN A 68 -11.75 -2.00 -7.69
N ILE A 69 -12.02 -2.61 -6.54
CA ILE A 69 -12.62 -3.94 -6.47
C ILE A 69 -14.14 -3.80 -6.42
N ALA A 70 -14.83 -4.34 -7.43
CA ALA A 70 -16.28 -4.31 -7.49
C ALA A 70 -16.92 -4.88 -6.21
N GLY A 71 -17.85 -4.12 -5.61
CA GLY A 71 -18.53 -4.51 -4.38
C GLY A 71 -17.75 -4.25 -3.08
N SER A 72 -16.53 -3.72 -3.15
CA SER A 72 -15.75 -3.31 -1.98
C SER A 72 -15.95 -1.83 -1.67
N ASN A 73 -16.34 -1.51 -0.43
CA ASN A 73 -16.36 -0.13 0.07
C ASN A 73 -14.93 0.29 0.45
N MET A 74 -14.14 0.68 -0.55
CA MET A 74 -12.76 1.09 -0.37
C MET A 74 -12.50 2.51 -0.85
N ALA A 75 -11.48 3.12 -0.27
CA ALA A 75 -11.00 4.44 -0.62
C ALA A 75 -9.49 4.38 -0.80
N GLY A 76 -8.92 5.28 -1.58
CA GLY A 76 -7.49 5.25 -1.81
C GLY A 76 -6.93 6.48 -2.49
N LYS A 77 -5.61 6.56 -2.50
CA LYS A 77 -4.86 7.65 -3.13
C LYS A 77 -3.69 7.12 -3.92
N THR A 78 -3.48 7.70 -5.09
CA THR A 78 -2.28 7.50 -5.90
C THR A 78 -1.26 8.58 -5.63
N GLY A 79 0.01 8.29 -5.88
CA GLY A 79 1.02 9.33 -6.06
C GLY A 79 2.11 8.90 -7.02
N THR A 80 2.83 9.91 -7.50
CA THR A 80 3.82 9.81 -8.56
C THR A 80 4.95 10.77 -8.20
N HIS A 81 6.19 10.29 -8.23
CA HIS A 81 7.37 11.12 -8.03
C HIS A 81 7.96 11.46 -9.40
N ASN A 82 7.90 12.74 -9.77
CA ASN A 82 8.44 13.24 -11.03
C ASN A 82 9.96 13.04 -11.12
N ILE A 83 10.50 13.11 -12.34
CA ILE A 83 11.94 13.06 -12.60
C ILE A 83 12.49 14.50 -12.58
N PRO A 84 13.37 14.87 -11.63
CA PRO A 84 14.03 16.17 -11.59
C PRO A 84 15.00 16.41 -12.75
N ASP A 85 15.28 17.67 -13.10
CA ASP A 85 16.12 18.04 -14.24
C ASP A 85 17.59 17.64 -14.08
N ASP A 86 18.13 17.75 -12.87
CA ASP A 86 19.49 17.33 -12.53
C ASP A 86 19.64 15.81 -12.67
N TYR A 87 18.66 15.05 -12.19
CA TYR A 87 18.58 13.60 -12.36
C TYR A 87 18.49 13.24 -13.86
N ALA A 88 17.62 13.91 -14.61
CA ALA A 88 17.47 13.66 -16.04
C ALA A 88 18.78 13.89 -16.80
N LYS A 89 19.51 14.97 -16.48
CA LYS A 89 20.85 15.25 -17.05
C LYS A 89 21.87 14.18 -16.67
N GLN A 90 21.91 13.80 -15.40
CA GLN A 90 22.86 12.83 -14.88
C GLN A 90 22.74 11.47 -15.57
N TYR A 91 21.51 11.05 -15.89
CA TYR A 91 21.21 9.74 -16.45
C TYR A 91 20.80 9.77 -17.93
N GLY A 92 20.98 10.90 -18.62
CA GLY A 92 20.71 11.01 -20.06
C GLY A 92 19.23 10.84 -20.44
N ILE A 93 18.30 11.12 -19.52
CA ILE A 93 16.86 10.97 -19.74
C ILE A 93 16.38 12.13 -20.64
N SER A 94 15.78 11.79 -21.77
CA SER A 94 15.23 12.78 -22.70
C SER A 94 14.03 13.52 -22.11
N ALA A 95 13.73 14.72 -22.63
CA ALA A 95 12.55 15.50 -22.20
C ALA A 95 11.23 14.73 -22.36
N THR A 96 11.12 13.87 -23.38
CA THR A 96 9.93 13.02 -23.58
C THR A 96 9.83 11.95 -22.49
N GLN A 97 10.93 11.29 -22.16
CA GLN A 97 10.98 10.31 -21.06
C GLN A 97 10.70 10.99 -19.72
N GLN A 98 11.20 12.21 -19.50
CA GLN A 98 10.94 12.98 -18.28
C GLN A 98 9.47 13.36 -18.12
N ARG A 99 8.78 13.71 -19.23
CA ARG A 99 7.34 14.07 -19.23
C ARG A 99 6.42 12.89 -18.96
N HIS A 100 6.80 11.69 -19.36
CA HIS A 100 5.96 10.49 -19.27
C HIS A 100 6.44 9.48 -18.22
N GLY A 101 7.63 9.69 -17.67
CA GLY A 101 8.27 8.85 -16.68
C GLY A 101 8.10 9.37 -15.25
N ALA A 102 8.39 8.50 -14.30
CA ALA A 102 8.40 8.84 -12.87
C ALA A 102 9.51 8.06 -12.16
N LEU A 103 10.10 8.60 -11.11
CA LEU A 103 11.06 7.86 -10.28
C LEU A 103 10.37 6.83 -9.39
N ALA A 104 9.13 7.12 -9.00
CA ALA A 104 8.33 6.23 -8.20
C ALA A 104 6.84 6.44 -8.47
N SER A 105 6.06 5.39 -8.23
CA SER A 105 4.61 5.41 -8.21
C SER A 105 4.13 4.66 -6.99
N TRP A 106 3.02 5.08 -6.39
CA TRP A 106 2.44 4.37 -5.27
C TRP A 106 0.92 4.44 -5.27
N PHE A 107 0.35 3.46 -4.60
CA PHE A 107 -1.07 3.44 -4.25
C PHE A 107 -1.21 3.09 -2.77
N VAL A 108 -2.08 3.83 -2.08
CA VAL A 108 -2.50 3.48 -0.73
C VAL A 108 -4.01 3.35 -0.74
N GLY A 109 -4.49 2.14 -0.50
CA GLY A 109 -5.90 1.82 -0.44
C GLY A 109 -6.29 1.27 0.93
N TYR A 110 -7.52 1.54 1.36
CA TYR A 110 -8.02 1.06 2.63
C TYR A 110 -9.53 0.84 2.61
N ASN A 111 -9.98 0.00 3.53
CA ASN A 111 -11.37 -0.08 3.96
C ASN A 111 -11.39 -0.18 5.50
N THR A 112 -12.53 -0.55 6.09
CA THR A 112 -12.66 -0.66 7.55
C THR A 112 -11.91 -1.86 8.16
N ARG A 113 -11.35 -2.76 7.34
CA ARG A 113 -10.69 -4.00 7.80
C ARG A 113 -9.19 -4.03 7.52
N LEU A 114 -8.75 -3.46 6.41
CA LEU A 114 -7.36 -3.53 5.96
C LEU A 114 -6.92 -2.19 5.36
N THR A 115 -5.62 -1.94 5.40
CA THR A 115 -4.98 -0.85 4.69
C THR A 115 -3.71 -1.36 4.04
N THR A 116 -3.58 -1.11 2.74
CA THR A 116 -2.45 -1.56 1.92
C THR A 116 -1.78 -0.34 1.31
N ALA A 117 -0.45 -0.28 1.42
CA ALA A 117 0.37 0.72 0.76
C ALA A 117 1.39 0.00 -0.11
N VAL A 118 1.34 0.23 -1.42
CA VAL A 118 2.27 -0.34 -2.39
C VAL A 118 3.04 0.80 -3.03
N TRP A 119 4.36 0.66 -3.03
CA TRP A 119 5.29 1.57 -3.69
C TRP A 119 6.05 0.80 -4.75
N THR A 120 6.22 1.40 -5.92
CA THR A 120 7.04 0.89 -7.01
C THR A 120 8.02 1.98 -7.43
N GLY A 121 9.22 1.55 -7.79
CA GLY A 121 10.32 2.41 -8.18
C GLY A 121 11.59 1.56 -8.29
N TYR A 122 12.63 2.15 -8.83
CA TYR A 122 13.91 1.46 -9.01
C TYR A 122 14.94 1.96 -8.00
N GLU A 123 15.81 1.05 -7.58
CA GLU A 123 17.07 1.41 -6.95
C GLU A 123 18.12 1.57 -8.05
N VAL A 124 18.58 2.80 -8.24
CA VAL A 124 19.60 3.08 -9.26
C VAL A 124 20.98 2.92 -8.64
N LYS A 125 21.68 1.86 -9.06
CA LYS A 125 23.09 1.65 -8.66
C LYS A 125 24.01 2.41 -9.61
N ASN A 126 25.00 3.11 -9.07
CA ASN A 126 25.96 3.93 -9.83
C ASN A 126 26.71 3.16 -10.94
N GLU A 127 26.78 1.83 -10.84
CA GLU A 127 27.50 0.93 -11.75
C GLU A 127 26.70 0.57 -13.01
N GLN A 128 25.37 0.79 -13.04
CA GLN A 128 24.50 0.46 -14.17
C GLN A 128 24.36 1.60 -15.19
N LYS A 129 25.30 2.57 -15.18
CA LYS A 129 25.31 3.79 -15.99
C LYS A 129 25.18 3.61 -17.52
N ASN A 130 25.38 2.42 -18.04
CA ASN A 130 25.44 2.15 -19.49
C ASN A 130 24.42 1.12 -19.99
N ASP A 131 23.61 0.54 -19.10
CA ASP A 131 22.57 -0.39 -19.56
C ASP A 131 21.33 0.42 -19.94
N LYS A 132 20.88 0.27 -21.19
CA LYS A 132 19.91 1.15 -21.84
C LYS A 132 18.63 1.27 -21.01
N ASP A 133 18.44 2.42 -20.34
CA ASP A 133 17.23 2.92 -19.66
C ASP A 133 16.55 2.03 -18.59
N TYR A 134 16.78 0.72 -18.57
CA TYR A 134 16.16 -0.21 -17.63
C TYR A 134 16.62 0.08 -16.21
N GLY A 135 15.65 0.31 -15.32
CA GLY A 135 15.94 0.51 -13.91
C GLY A 135 16.31 1.94 -13.52
N THR A 136 16.21 2.93 -14.42
CA THR A 136 16.53 4.33 -14.09
C THR A 136 15.29 5.16 -13.72
N PHE A 137 14.15 4.86 -14.33
CA PHE A 137 12.85 5.47 -14.06
C PHE A 137 11.72 4.53 -14.50
N LEU A 138 10.51 4.76 -14.01
CA LEU A 138 9.31 4.02 -14.39
C LEU A 138 8.69 4.60 -15.65
N GLY A 139 8.50 3.77 -16.68
CA GLY A 139 7.66 4.09 -17.82
C GLY A 139 6.16 4.15 -17.47
N PRO A 140 5.30 4.64 -18.39
CA PRO A 140 3.86 4.79 -18.14
C PRO A 140 3.17 3.51 -17.66
N THR A 141 3.57 2.35 -18.18
CA THR A 141 3.03 1.04 -17.79
C THR A 141 3.44 0.66 -16.37
N GLU A 142 4.72 0.84 -16.02
CA GLU A 142 5.29 0.45 -14.73
C GLU A 142 4.76 1.30 -13.58
N GLN A 143 4.40 2.55 -13.87
CA GLN A 143 3.71 3.43 -12.93
C GLN A 143 2.33 2.88 -12.49
N GLN A 144 1.73 1.95 -13.24
CA GLN A 144 0.44 1.36 -12.87
C GLN A 144 0.57 0.17 -11.92
N TYR A 145 1.75 -0.45 -11.78
CA TYR A 145 1.92 -1.74 -11.08
C TYR A 145 1.48 -1.75 -9.61
N ALA A 146 1.56 -0.62 -8.90
CA ALA A 146 1.14 -0.53 -7.51
C ALA A 146 -0.37 -0.82 -7.30
N LYS A 147 -1.19 -0.58 -8.33
CA LYS A 147 -2.67 -0.70 -8.28
C LYS A 147 -3.14 -2.16 -8.33
N PRO A 148 -2.83 -2.97 -9.37
CA PRO A 148 -3.28 -4.37 -9.43
C PRO A 148 -2.62 -5.24 -8.35
N PHE A 149 -1.41 -4.90 -7.90
CA PHE A 149 -0.76 -5.62 -6.80
C PHE A 149 -1.54 -5.44 -5.49
N SER A 150 -2.10 -4.25 -5.27
CA SER A 150 -3.01 -4.02 -4.15
C SER A 150 -4.22 -4.93 -4.28
N GLU A 151 -4.92 -4.93 -5.42
CA GLU A 151 -6.09 -5.80 -5.66
C GLU A 151 -5.82 -7.29 -5.39
N THR A 152 -4.65 -7.77 -5.79
CA THR A 152 -4.23 -9.16 -5.59
C THR A 152 -4.07 -9.49 -4.10
N LEU A 153 -3.47 -8.59 -3.32
CA LEU A 153 -3.37 -8.76 -1.87
C LEU A 153 -4.76 -8.81 -1.21
N TRP A 154 -5.70 -7.99 -1.70
CA TRP A 154 -7.08 -7.97 -1.20
C TRP A 154 -7.83 -9.27 -1.50
N LEU A 155 -7.77 -9.79 -2.74
CA LEU A 155 -8.47 -11.01 -3.14
C LEU A 155 -7.93 -12.26 -2.43
N ASN A 156 -6.61 -12.37 -2.32
CA ASN A 156 -5.97 -13.53 -1.68
C ASN A 156 -6.18 -13.52 -0.15
N LEU A 157 -6.12 -12.36 0.50
CA LEU A 157 -6.42 -12.27 1.93
C LEU A 157 -7.90 -12.58 2.21
N TRP A 158 -8.80 -12.15 1.32
CA TRP A 158 -10.23 -12.45 1.45
C TRP A 158 -10.53 -13.95 1.28
N LEU A 159 -9.87 -14.63 0.33
CA LEU A 159 -10.00 -16.08 0.15
C LEU A 159 -9.50 -16.86 1.37
N VAL A 160 -8.33 -16.49 1.91
CA VAL A 160 -7.73 -17.12 3.09
C VAL A 160 -8.61 -16.91 4.34
N LEU A 161 -9.15 -15.70 4.55
CA LEU A 161 -10.06 -15.43 5.66
C LEU A 161 -11.39 -16.20 5.55
N ARG A 162 -11.87 -16.47 4.33
CA ARG A 162 -13.09 -17.25 4.10
C ARG A 162 -12.88 -18.74 4.41
N ILE A 163 -11.74 -19.29 4.01
CA ILE A 163 -11.36 -20.69 4.30
C ILE A 163 -11.16 -20.90 5.80
N SER A 164 -10.60 -19.91 6.51
CA SER A 164 -10.44 -19.98 7.97
C SER A 164 -11.75 -19.98 8.76
N GLN A 165 -12.87 -19.49 8.19
CA GLN A 165 -14.19 -19.51 8.86
C GLN A 165 -15.04 -20.74 8.48
N SER A 166 -14.73 -21.43 7.37
CA SER A 166 -15.30 -22.74 7.07
C SER A 166 -14.43 -23.82 7.72
N GLN A 167 -14.87 -24.33 8.88
CA GLN A 167 -14.25 -25.47 9.57
C GLN A 167 -14.03 -26.66 8.63
N ILE A 168 -12.82 -26.80 8.09
CA ILE A 168 -12.32 -28.03 7.46
C ILE A 168 -11.20 -28.54 8.39
N PRO A 169 -11.35 -29.73 9.00
CA PRO A 169 -10.35 -30.24 9.92
C PRO A 169 -9.21 -30.85 9.11
N LEU A 170 -8.17 -30.08 8.83
CA LEU A 170 -6.91 -30.62 8.33
C LEU A 170 -5.82 -30.49 9.39
N ARG A 171 -5.37 -31.67 9.82
CA ARG A 171 -4.28 -31.91 10.75
C ARG A 171 -2.96 -31.36 10.17
N HIS A 172 -2.14 -30.82 11.07
CA HIS A 172 -0.67 -30.72 11.02
C HIS A 172 -0.03 -29.47 10.36
N TRP A 173 0.39 -28.56 11.27
CA TRP A 173 1.48 -27.56 11.28
C TRP A 173 1.37 -26.21 10.53
N ALA A 174 1.80 -25.18 11.28
CA ALA A 174 1.94 -23.74 10.98
C ALA A 174 0.66 -22.87 11.04
N THR A 175 0.34 -22.35 12.23
CA THR A 175 -0.58 -21.22 12.42
C THR A 175 0.21 -19.91 12.36
N VAL A 176 0.06 -19.17 11.26
CA VAL A 176 0.32 -17.73 11.21
C VAL A 176 -1.03 -17.05 11.01
N ASN A 177 -1.61 -16.55 12.09
CA ASN A 177 -2.85 -15.79 12.06
C ASN A 177 -2.54 -14.29 11.97
N TRP A 178 -2.97 -13.65 10.88
CA TRP A 178 -3.02 -12.19 10.74
C TRP A 178 -4.48 -11.73 10.76
N LEU A 179 -4.71 -10.70 11.62
CA LEU A 179 -5.88 -9.83 11.82
C LEU A 179 -7.27 -10.48 11.97
#